data_AF-A0A1H9VZ73-F1
#
_entry.id   AF-A0A1H9VZ73-F1
#
_cell.length_a   1.000
_cell.length_b   1.000
_cell.length_c   1.000
_cell.angle_alpha   90.00
_cell.angle_beta   90.00
_cell.angle_gamma   90.00
#
_symmetry.space_group_name_H-M   'P 1'
#
loop_
_entity.id
_entity.type
_entity.pdbx_description
1 polymer ?
#
loop_
_entity_poly.entity_id
_entity_poly.type
_entity_poly.pdbx_seq_one_letter_code
_entity_poly.pdbx_strand_id
1 'polypeptide(L)'
;MLIVVLFFCSCGKKSDKDRAIAIVESKYEKGDQKLDFEQANLDSLYNISPKAYADSITKGNALDSTLAVLETEIEHFSQRESDSVGLISAALTKERYRLLELAKTKPQFVGWKLSGVKVEGVKSEVLSFNFDKEITKIVE
;
A
#
# COMPACT_ATOMS: atom_id res chain seq x y z
N MET A 1 16.63 -35.36 42.78
CA MET A 1 16.67 -35.14 41.32
C MET A 1 16.23 -33.70 41.08
N LEU A 2 17.19 -32.80 40.85
CA LEU A 2 16.96 -31.36 40.72
C LEU A 2 16.78 -31.04 39.23
N ILE A 3 15.55 -30.73 38.80
CA ILE A 3 15.31 -30.29 37.42
C ILE A 3 15.58 -28.79 37.38
N VAL A 4 16.75 -28.43 36.85
CA VAL A 4 17.09 -27.05 36.48
C VAL A 4 16.36 -26.75 35.17
N VAL A 5 15.24 -26.04 35.25
CA VAL A 5 14.60 -25.45 34.07
C VAL A 5 15.42 -24.22 33.69
N LEU A 6 16.28 -24.39 32.69
CA LEU A 6 16.96 -23.30 32.00
C LEU A 6 15.90 -22.48 31.25
N PHE A 7 15.46 -21.37 31.86
CA PHE A 7 14.75 -20.33 31.13
C PHE A 7 15.73 -19.70 30.14
N PHE A 8 15.56 -20.03 28.86
CA PHE A 8 16.18 -19.30 27.77
C PHE A 8 15.66 -17.85 27.79
N CYS A 9 16.38 -16.96 28.47
CA CYS A 9 16.28 -15.52 28.21
C CYS A 9 16.87 -15.27 26.82
N SER A 10 16.05 -15.49 25.79
CA SER A 10 16.29 -14.86 24.50
C SER A 10 16.09 -13.37 24.71
N CYS A 11 17.20 -12.64 24.82
CA CYS A 11 17.24 -11.19 24.67
C CYS A 11 16.98 -10.87 23.18
N GLY A 12 15.79 -11.24 22.71
CA GLY A 12 15.34 -11.02 21.35
C GLY A 12 15.00 -9.55 21.20
N LYS A 13 15.59 -8.89 20.20
CA LYS A 13 15.12 -7.57 19.78
C LYS A 13 13.61 -7.69 19.48
N LYS A 14 12.80 -6.83 20.10
CA LYS A 14 11.36 -6.76 19.81
C LYS A 14 11.15 -6.59 18.31
N SER A 15 10.22 -7.34 17.73
CA SER A 15 9.85 -7.15 16.32
C SER A 15 9.17 -5.80 16.12
N ASP A 16 9.14 -5.32 14.88
CA ASP A 16 8.43 -4.08 14.55
C ASP A 16 6.93 -4.16 14.91
N LYS A 17 6.33 -5.35 14.78
CA LYS A 17 4.94 -5.60 15.23
C LYS A 17 4.82 -5.45 16.75
N ASP A 18 5.74 -6.03 17.51
CA ASP A 18 5.73 -5.92 18.98
C ASP A 18 5.93 -4.47 19.45
N ARG A 19 6.75 -3.70 18.72
CA ARG A 19 6.95 -2.27 18.98
C ARG A 19 5.69 -1.46 18.70
N ALA A 20 5.01 -1.73 17.58
CA ALA A 20 3.75 -1.09 17.23
C ALA A 20 2.67 -1.38 18.28
N ILE A 21 2.51 -2.66 18.66
CA ILE A 21 1.56 -3.10 19.69
C ILE A 21 1.84 -2.38 21.02
N ALA A 22 3.08 -2.37 21.49
CA ALA A 22 3.43 -1.70 22.75
C ALA A 22 3.09 -0.20 22.76
N ILE A 23 3.25 0.49 21.63
CA ILE A 23 2.85 1.90 21.51
C ILE A 23 1.32 2.03 21.59
N VAL A 24 0.56 1.18 20.91
CA VAL A 24 -0.91 1.19 21.02
C VAL A 24 -1.34 0.89 22.45
N GLU A 25 -0.86 -0.20 23.04
CA GLU A 25 -1.17 -0.59 24.41
C GLU A 25 -0.91 0.55 25.39
N SER A 26 0.25 1.22 25.32
CA SER A 26 0.57 2.36 26.19
C SER A 26 -0.41 3.54 26.06
N LYS A 27 -1.05 3.73 24.91
CA LYS A 27 -2.09 4.74 24.72
C LYS A 27 -3.43 4.32 25.33
N TYR A 28 -3.75 3.04 25.31
CA TYR A 28 -5.03 2.49 25.76
C TYR A 28 -5.02 1.99 27.21
N GLU A 29 -3.84 1.79 27.81
CA GLU A 29 -3.67 1.52 29.25
C GLU A 29 -4.31 2.59 30.14
N LYS A 30 -4.54 3.80 29.61
CA LYS A 30 -5.21 4.90 30.33
C LYS A 30 -6.74 4.86 30.23
N GLY A 31 -7.32 3.94 29.48
CA GLY A 31 -8.77 3.78 29.32
C GLY A 31 -9.27 2.43 29.85
N ASP A 32 -10.59 2.33 30.09
CA ASP A 32 -11.23 1.08 30.53
C ASP A 32 -11.36 0.02 29.41
N GLN A 33 -10.87 0.33 28.21
CA GLN A 33 -10.97 -0.53 27.03
C GLN A 33 -9.69 -1.34 26.85
N LYS A 34 -9.81 -2.66 26.99
CA LYS A 34 -8.72 -3.59 26.69
C LYS A 34 -8.73 -3.96 25.20
N LEU A 35 -7.55 -4.05 24.61
CA LEU A 35 -7.38 -4.38 23.19
C LEU A 35 -6.91 -5.81 23.01
N ASP A 36 -7.37 -6.44 21.94
CA ASP A 36 -6.95 -7.77 21.48
C ASP A 36 -6.18 -7.64 20.16
N PHE A 37 -4.97 -8.19 20.15
CA PHE A 37 -4.02 -8.14 19.03
C PHE A 37 -3.79 -9.51 18.37
N GLU A 38 -4.52 -10.57 18.73
CA GLU A 38 -4.31 -11.93 18.18
C GLU A 38 -4.35 -11.95 16.65
N GLN A 39 -5.27 -11.19 16.07
CA GLN A 39 -5.46 -11.07 14.62
C GLN A 39 -4.77 -9.84 14.01
N ALA A 40 -3.97 -9.13 14.80
CA ALA A 40 -3.33 -7.91 14.33
C ALA A 40 -2.26 -8.21 13.28
N ASN A 41 -2.16 -7.39 12.23
CA ASN A 41 -1.14 -7.50 11.19
C ASN A 41 -0.45 -6.15 11.00
N LEU A 42 0.88 -6.19 10.79
CA LEU A 42 1.67 -5.00 10.53
C LEU A 42 2.05 -4.96 9.05
N ASP A 43 1.44 -4.04 8.31
CA ASP A 43 1.65 -3.87 6.88
C ASP A 43 2.54 -2.65 6.60
N SER A 44 3.47 -2.78 5.65
CA SER A 44 4.24 -1.64 5.16
C SER A 44 3.35 -0.72 4.30
N LEU A 45 3.37 0.58 4.59
CA LEU A 45 2.69 1.60 3.83
C LEU A 45 3.63 2.29 2.84
N TYR A 46 3.14 2.52 1.64
CA TYR A 46 3.82 3.26 0.59
C TYR A 46 2.92 4.38 0.06
N ASN A 47 3.50 5.49 -0.39
CA ASN A 47 2.77 6.56 -1.07
C ASN A 47 2.02 6.07 -2.32
N ILE A 48 2.60 5.10 -3.03
CA ILE A 48 2.01 4.31 -4.12
C ILE A 48 2.53 2.89 -3.94
N SER A 49 1.66 1.88 -4.06
CA SER A 49 2.11 0.50 -3.93
C SER A 49 3.12 0.14 -5.04
N PRO A 50 4.18 -0.65 -4.74
CA PRO A 50 5.14 -1.09 -5.75
C PRO A 50 4.48 -1.78 -6.96
N LYS A 51 3.40 -2.53 -6.70
CA LYS A 51 2.60 -3.18 -7.75
C LYS A 51 1.93 -2.15 -8.66
N ALA A 52 1.24 -1.15 -8.10
CA ALA A 52 0.57 -0.12 -8.90
C ALA A 52 1.56 0.69 -9.74
N TYR A 53 2.77 0.95 -9.22
CA TYR A 53 3.85 1.55 -9.99
C TYR A 53 4.27 0.68 -11.18
N ALA A 54 4.56 -0.60 -10.94
CA ALA A 54 4.98 -1.54 -11.99
C ALA A 54 3.88 -1.72 -13.07
N ASP A 55 2.62 -1.81 -12.64
CA ASP A 55 1.46 -1.91 -13.52
C ASP A 55 1.32 -0.65 -14.38
N SER A 56 1.58 0.54 -13.83
CA SER A 56 1.52 1.81 -14.56
C SER A 56 2.58 1.91 -15.65
N ILE A 57 3.82 1.51 -15.35
CA ILE A 57 4.90 1.45 -16.35
C ILE A 57 4.52 0.49 -17.48
N THR A 58 4.07 -0.71 -17.11
CA THR A 58 3.70 -1.76 -18.07
C THR A 58 2.56 -1.30 -18.99
N LYS A 59 1.51 -0.70 -18.41
CA LYS A 59 0.37 -0.18 -19.17
C LYS A 59 0.78 1.02 -20.04
N GLY A 60 1.67 1.90 -19.56
CA GLY A 60 2.22 3.00 -20.36
C GLY A 60 2.92 2.49 -21.62
N ASN A 61 3.79 1.48 -21.48
CA ASN A 61 4.49 0.87 -22.63
C ASN A 61 3.51 0.20 -23.62
N ALA A 62 2.46 -0.45 -23.12
CA ALA A 62 1.44 -1.05 -23.98
C ALA A 62 0.69 0.01 -24.79
N LEU A 63 0.36 1.16 -24.16
CA LEU A 63 -0.28 2.28 -24.85
C LEU A 63 0.61 2.90 -25.93
N ASP A 64 1.92 2.98 -25.71
CA ASP A 64 2.87 3.50 -26.71
C ASP A 64 2.84 2.65 -27.98
N SER A 65 2.83 1.32 -27.84
CA SER A 65 2.69 0.41 -28.97
C SER A 65 1.34 0.56 -29.70
N THR A 66 0.24 0.70 -28.96
CA THR A 66 -1.09 0.90 -29.57
C THR A 66 -1.19 2.22 -30.32
N LEU A 67 -0.68 3.31 -29.74
CA LEU A 67 -0.69 4.63 -30.39
C LEU A 67 0.08 4.62 -31.71
N ALA A 68 1.26 3.98 -31.75
CA ALA A 68 2.07 3.88 -32.97
C ALA A 68 1.33 3.13 -34.10
N VAL A 69 0.59 2.07 -33.77
CA VAL A 69 -0.24 1.35 -34.75
C VAL A 69 -1.37 2.25 -35.25
N LEU A 70 -2.10 2.90 -34.35
CA LEU A 70 -3.21 3.79 -34.72
C LEU A 70 -2.73 4.95 -35.61
N GLU A 71 -1.56 5.52 -35.33
CA GLU A 71 -0.94 6.57 -36.16
C GLU A 71 -0.62 6.08 -37.58
N THR A 72 -0.22 4.83 -37.74
CA THR A 72 0.07 4.25 -39.06
C THR A 72 -1.22 3.94 -39.83
N GLU A 73 -2.25 3.47 -39.13
CA GLU A 73 -3.52 3.10 -39.75
C GLU A 73 -4.38 4.33 -40.14
N ILE A 74 -4.27 5.45 -39.40
CA ILE A 74 -5.12 6.64 -39.61
C ILE A 74 -4.98 7.24 -41.01
N GLU A 75 -3.79 7.12 -41.62
CA GLU A 75 -3.47 7.61 -42.97
C GLU A 75 -4.22 6.86 -44.07
N HIS A 76 -4.74 5.67 -43.77
CA HIS A 76 -5.40 4.79 -44.73
C HIS A 76 -6.93 4.79 -44.62
N PHE A 77 -7.49 5.53 -43.66
CA PHE A 77 -8.93 5.56 -43.40
C PHE A 77 -9.68 6.66 -44.15
N SER A 78 -11.00 6.49 -44.30
CA SER A 78 -11.86 7.58 -44.73
C SER A 78 -11.94 8.66 -43.65
N GLN A 79 -12.26 9.91 -44.02
CA GLN A 79 -12.28 11.04 -43.08
C GLN A 79 -13.06 10.75 -41.79
N ARG A 80 -14.24 10.13 -41.88
CA ARG A 80 -15.10 9.83 -40.72
C ARG A 80 -14.47 8.80 -39.79
N GLU A 81 -13.79 7.82 -40.35
CA GLU A 81 -13.08 6.78 -39.60
C GLU A 81 -11.82 7.37 -38.96
N SER A 82 -11.07 8.19 -39.70
CA SER A 82 -9.92 8.94 -39.19
C SER A 82 -10.30 9.85 -38.02
N ASP A 83 -11.42 10.58 -38.10
CA ASP A 83 -11.91 11.43 -37.00
C ASP A 83 -12.21 10.59 -35.74
N SER A 84 -12.79 9.41 -35.91
CA SER A 84 -13.12 8.48 -34.82
C SER A 84 -11.86 7.89 -34.18
N VAL A 85 -10.88 7.49 -35.00
CA VAL A 85 -9.56 7.01 -34.56
C VAL A 85 -8.78 8.11 -33.85
N GLY A 86 -8.89 9.36 -34.33
CA GLY A 86 -8.29 10.53 -33.70
C GLY A 86 -8.79 10.76 -32.27
N LEU A 87 -10.10 10.61 -32.03
CA LEU A 87 -10.68 10.70 -30.68
C LEU A 87 -10.17 9.60 -29.74
N ILE A 88 -10.06 8.37 -30.25
CA ILE A 88 -9.53 7.23 -29.47
C ILE A 88 -8.06 7.47 -29.14
N SER A 89 -7.25 7.85 -30.14
CA SER A 89 -5.83 8.17 -29.96
C SER A 89 -5.65 9.25 -28.89
N ALA A 90 -6.39 10.36 -28.96
CA ALA A 90 -6.34 11.41 -27.95
C ALA A 90 -6.67 10.94 -26.52
N ALA A 91 -7.67 10.05 -26.37
CA ALA A 91 -8.01 9.48 -25.07
C ALA A 91 -6.89 8.57 -24.52
N LEU A 92 -6.29 7.74 -25.39
CA LEU A 92 -5.16 6.88 -25.03
C LEU A 92 -3.91 7.69 -24.69
N THR A 93 -3.62 8.76 -25.43
CA THR A 93 -2.52 9.69 -25.11
C THR A 93 -2.72 10.35 -23.74
N LYS A 94 -3.95 10.75 -23.39
CA LYS A 94 -4.25 11.31 -22.08
C LYS A 94 -4.00 10.30 -20.95
N GLU A 95 -4.44 9.06 -21.13
CA GLU A 95 -4.18 7.99 -20.16
C GLU A 95 -2.69 7.69 -20.05
N ARG A 96 -1.95 7.68 -21.17
CA ARG A 96 -0.49 7.53 -21.18
C ARG A 96 0.18 8.61 -20.32
N TYR A 97 -0.19 9.88 -20.47
CA TYR A 97 0.35 10.95 -19.61
C TYR A 97 0.01 10.75 -18.14
N ARG A 98 -1.21 10.34 -17.82
CA ARG A 98 -1.60 10.03 -16.44
C ARG A 98 -0.72 8.92 -15.83
N LEU A 99 -0.44 7.88 -16.59
CA LEU A 99 0.43 6.77 -16.17
C LEU A 99 1.90 7.18 -16.05
N LEU A 100 2.38 8.09 -16.91
CA LEU A 100 3.72 8.68 -16.81
C LEU A 100 3.88 9.52 -15.54
N GLU A 101 2.88 10.31 -15.16
CA GLU A 101 2.92 11.05 -13.90
C GLU A 101 2.94 10.11 -12.68
N LEU A 102 2.16 9.03 -12.71
CA LEU A 102 2.21 8.00 -11.67
C LEU A 102 3.59 7.33 -11.62
N ALA A 103 4.17 7.03 -12.79
CA ALA A 103 5.50 6.42 -12.94
C ALA A 103 6.66 7.35 -12.53
N LYS A 104 6.51 8.67 -12.61
CA LYS A 104 7.52 9.60 -12.06
C LYS A 104 7.56 9.49 -10.54
N THR A 105 6.44 9.14 -9.92
CA THR A 105 6.34 8.97 -8.47
C THR A 105 6.84 7.58 -8.08
N LYS A 106 8.12 7.50 -7.70
CA LYS A 106 8.67 6.24 -7.17
C LYS A 106 7.95 5.84 -5.88
N PRO A 107 7.65 4.54 -5.68
CA PRO A 107 7.18 4.04 -4.40
C PRO A 107 8.17 4.41 -3.31
N GLN A 108 7.67 5.11 -2.30
CA GLN A 108 8.42 5.45 -1.11
C GLN A 108 7.71 4.84 0.08
N PHE A 109 8.49 4.11 0.86
CA PHE A 109 8.04 3.63 2.15
C PHE A 109 7.73 4.84 3.04
N VAL A 110 6.49 4.95 3.51
CA VAL A 110 6.01 6.12 4.30
C VAL A 110 5.75 5.78 5.76
N GLY A 111 5.55 4.51 6.09
CA GLY A 111 5.20 4.11 7.45
C GLY A 111 4.63 2.72 7.54
N TRP A 112 3.98 2.41 8.64
CA TRP A 112 3.38 1.11 8.88
C TRP A 112 1.90 1.25 9.22
N LYS A 113 1.13 0.19 9.01
CA LYS A 113 -0.24 0.09 9.49
C LYS A 113 -0.40 -1.17 10.32
N LEU A 114 -0.74 -1.00 11.59
CA LEU A 114 -1.22 -2.10 12.42
C LEU A 114 -2.74 -2.22 12.23
N SER A 115 -3.19 -3.24 11.52
CA SER A 115 -4.60 -3.52 11.26
C SER A 115 -5.09 -4.73 12.07
N GLY A 116 -6.40 -4.94 12.17
CA GLY A 116 -6.96 -6.14 12.81
C GLY A 116 -6.98 -6.12 14.34
N VAL A 117 -6.78 -4.95 14.95
CA VAL A 117 -6.86 -4.77 16.41
C VAL A 117 -8.32 -4.73 16.84
N LYS A 118 -8.73 -5.52 17.83
CA LYS A 118 -10.11 -5.54 18.35
C LYS A 118 -10.19 -4.90 19.72
N VAL A 119 -11.36 -4.39 20.06
CA VAL A 119 -11.68 -4.00 21.44
C VAL A 119 -12.32 -5.20 22.14
N GLU A 120 -11.73 -5.63 23.26
CA GLU A 120 -12.29 -6.72 24.06
C GLU A 120 -13.73 -6.38 24.51
N GLY A 121 -14.64 -7.35 24.39
CA GLY A 121 -16.05 -7.17 24.74
C GLY A 121 -16.90 -6.46 23.68
N VAL A 122 -16.30 -5.92 22.61
CA VAL A 122 -17.03 -5.30 21.49
C VAL A 122 -16.94 -6.21 20.25
N LYS A 123 -18.08 -6.76 19.82
CA LYS A 123 -18.11 -7.80 18.77
C LYS A 123 -17.71 -7.35 17.36
N SER A 124 -17.69 -6.05 17.06
CA SER A 124 -17.60 -5.57 15.67
C SER A 124 -16.65 -4.40 15.45
N GLU A 125 -15.96 -3.92 16.48
CA GLU A 125 -15.03 -2.81 16.31
C GLU A 125 -13.62 -3.33 16.04
N VAL A 126 -13.17 -3.14 14.79
CA VAL A 126 -11.81 -3.43 14.36
C VAL A 126 -11.10 -2.11 14.09
N LEU A 127 -10.08 -1.83 14.87
CA LEU A 127 -9.25 -0.65 14.80
C LEU A 127 -8.05 -0.87 13.88
N SER A 128 -7.50 0.24 13.40
CA SER A 128 -6.24 0.28 12.69
C SER A 128 -5.46 1.52 13.08
N PHE A 129 -4.15 1.38 13.15
CA PHE A 129 -3.24 2.45 13.58
C PHE A 129 -2.12 2.60 12.56
N ASN A 130 -1.91 3.81 12.05
CA ASN A 130 -0.78 4.11 11.21
C ASN A 130 0.40 4.57 12.08
N PHE A 131 1.61 4.26 11.64
CA PHE A 131 2.86 4.63 12.30
C PHE A 131 3.80 5.30 11.30
N ASP A 132 4.67 6.15 11.82
CA ASP A 132 5.83 6.62 11.07
C ASP A 132 6.78 5.46 10.70
N LYS A 133 7.75 5.74 9.82
CA LYS A 133 8.68 4.73 9.28
C LYS A 133 9.43 3.94 10.35
N GLU A 134 9.75 4.61 11.44
CA GLU A 134 10.54 4.04 12.52
C GLU A 134 9.68 3.39 13.60
N ILE A 135 8.34 3.49 13.55
CA ILE A 135 7.43 2.99 14.61
C ILE A 135 7.78 3.64 15.95
N THR A 136 7.83 4.97 15.98
CA THR A 136 8.04 5.76 17.20
C THR A 136 6.75 6.37 17.71
N LYS A 137 5.78 6.62 16.81
CA LYS A 137 4.48 7.20 17.16
C LYS A 137 3.39 6.79 16.19
N ILE A 138 2.16 6.81 16.69
CA ILE A 138 0.96 6.73 15.87
C ILE A 138 0.82 8.05 15.10
N VAL A 139 0.55 7.96 13.81
CA VAL A 139 0.29 9.11 12.92
C VAL A 139 -1.15 9.03 12.41
N GLU A 140 -1.71 10.18 12.00
CA GLU A 140 -3.02 10.26 11.33
C GLU A 140 -2.95 9.67 9.92
#